data_AF-A0A3D5CRQ0-F1
#
_entry.id   AF-A0A3D5CRQ0-F1
#
_cell.length_a   1.000
_cell.length_b   1.000
_cell.length_c   1.000
_cell.angle_alpha   90.00
_cell.angle_beta   90.00
_cell.angle_gamma   90.00
#
_symmetry.space_group_name_H-M   'P 1'
#
loop_
_entity.id
_entity.type
_entity.pdbx_description
1 polymer ?
#
loop_
_entity_poly.entity_id
_entity_poly.type
_entity_poly.pdbx_seq_one_letter_code
_entity_poly.pdbx_strand_id
1 'polypeptide(L)' 'MKIKTLASNMTLLVLSNGAEILFSYETPVAGHDETGIAFRTTEKYSVTTTKHINKYLRDSHSHIVEEYSEEHIRELLV' A
#
# COMPACT_ATOMS: atom_id res chain seq x y z
N MET A 1 -4.86 -2.00 15.00
CA MET A 1 -3.83 -1.47 14.07
C MET A 1 -2.43 -1.72 14.60
N LYS A 2 -1.51 -2.11 13.72
CA LYS A 2 -0.06 -2.19 13.99
C LYS A 2 0.68 -1.45 12.89
N ILE A 3 1.73 -0.73 13.25
CA ILE A 3 2.58 -0.02 12.30
C ILE A 3 3.91 -0.76 12.21
N LYS A 4 4.36 -1.05 11.00
CA LYS A 4 5.66 -1.66 10.69
C LYS A 4 6.45 -0.74 9.77
N THR A 5 7.69 -0.43 10.12
CA THR A 5 8.58 0.32 9.23
C THR A 5 9.31 -0.65 8.31
N LEU A 6 9.05 -0.57 7.01
CA LEU A 6 9.67 -1.44 6.00
C LEU A 6 11.03 -0.89 5.53
N ALA A 7 11.16 0.43 5.42
CA ALA A 7 12.42 1.12 5.10
C ALA A 7 12.36 2.61 5.50
N SER A 8 13.45 3.34 5.29
CA SER A 8 13.43 4.80 5.34
C SER A 8 12.41 5.33 4.33
N ASN A 9 11.33 5.94 4.83
CA ASN A 9 10.18 6.46 4.07
C ASN A 9 9.20 5.40 3.52
N MET A 10 9.19 4.18 4.07
CA MET A 10 8.15 3.19 3.81
C MET A 10 7.61 2.62 5.11
N THR A 11 6.31 2.82 5.33
CA THR A 11 5.61 2.35 6.53
C THR A 11 4.42 1.51 6.09
N LEU A 12 4.26 0.35 6.69
CA LEU A 12 3.10 -0.52 6.50
C LEU A 12 2.19 -0.40 7.72
N LEU A 13 0.94 -0.03 7.48
CA LEU A 13 -0.11 -0.03 8.47
C LEU A 13 -0.93 -1.31 8.31
N VAL A 14 -0.91 -2.17 9.32
CA VAL A 14 -1.75 -3.36 9.38
C VAL A 14 -2.99 -3.02 10.18
N LEU A 15 -4.13 -3.03 9.50
CA LEU A 15 -5.45 -2.81 10.06
C LEU A 15 -5.92 -4.04 10.87
N SER A 16 -6.90 -3.83 11.74
CA SER A 16 -7.39 -4.91 12.61
C SER A 16 -8.22 -5.96 11.85
N ASN A 17 -8.74 -5.61 10.68
CA ASN A 17 -9.47 -6.51 9.76
C ASN A 17 -8.53 -7.38 8.91
N GLY A 18 -7.21 -7.19 8.99
CA GLY A 18 -6.23 -7.93 8.19
C GLY A 18 -5.77 -7.20 6.93
N ALA A 19 -6.38 -6.07 6.57
CA ALA A 19 -5.90 -5.23 5.48
C ALA A 19 -4.56 -4.57 5.84
N GLU A 20 -3.74 -4.31 4.84
CA GLU A 20 -2.41 -3.73 4.98
C GLU A 20 -2.29 -2.53 4.05
N ILE A 21 -1.84 -1.38 4.54
CA ILE A 21 -1.69 -0.17 3.72
C ILE A 21 -0.25 0.30 3.79
N LEU A 22 0.38 0.36 2.62
CA LEU A 22 1.71 0.91 2.44
C LEU A 22 1.62 2.42 2.26
N PHE A 23 2.32 3.11 3.16
CA PHE A 23 2.59 4.53 3.09
C PHE A 23 4.01 4.76 2.58
N SER A 24 4.10 5.55 1.51
CA SER A 24 5.36 6.12 1.04
C SER A 24 5.43 7.55 1.57
N TYR A 25 6.40 7.83 2.43
CA TYR A 25 6.38 9.02 3.29
C TYR A 25 5.10 9.05 4.14
N GLU A 26 4.14 9.91 3.79
CA GLU A 26 2.86 10.10 4.50
C GLU A 26 1.65 9.86 3.59
N THR A 27 1.88 9.39 2.36
CA THR A 27 0.82 9.15 1.38
C THR A 27 0.56 7.66 1.24
N PRO A 28 -0.70 7.21 1.30
CA PRO A 28 -1.05 5.82 1.03
C PRO A 28 -0.93 5.55 -0.48
N VAL A 29 -0.12 4.57 -0.85
CA VAL A 29 0.23 4.33 -2.27
C VAL A 29 -0.08 2.93 -2.76
N ALA A 30 -0.15 1.96 -1.86
CA ALA A 30 -0.43 0.56 -2.18
C ALA A 30 -0.85 -0.16 -0.91
N GLY A 31 -1.26 -1.41 -1.02
CA GLY A 31 -1.66 -2.19 0.15
C GLY A 31 -2.21 -3.55 -0.25
N HIS A 32 -2.67 -4.29 0.74
CA HIS A 32 -3.49 -5.48 0.60
C HIS A 32 -4.84 -5.24 1.24
N ASP A 33 -5.88 -5.72 0.59
CA ASP A 33 -7.23 -5.72 1.13
C ASP A 33 -7.39 -6.78 2.24
N GLU A 34 -8.52 -6.81 2.95
CA GLU A 34 -8.83 -7.83 3.97
C GLU A 34 -8.80 -9.25 3.40
N THR A 35 -9.04 -9.39 2.10
CA THR A 35 -8.98 -10.64 1.34
C THR A 35 -7.54 -11.06 0.99
N GLY A 36 -6.54 -10.22 1.24
CA GLY A 36 -5.15 -10.43 0.85
C GLY A 36 -4.84 -10.09 -0.61
N ILE A 37 -5.77 -9.48 -1.34
CA ILE A 37 -5.55 -9.00 -2.70
C ILE A 37 -4.69 -7.74 -2.65
N ALA A 38 -3.58 -7.74 -3.37
CA ALA A 38 -2.76 -6.54 -3.48
C ALA A 38 -3.45 -5.48 -4.33
N PHE A 39 -3.28 -4.23 -3.95
CA PHE A 39 -3.74 -3.09 -4.71
C PHE A 39 -2.67 -2.01 -4.77
N ARG A 40 -2.75 -1.17 -5.80
CA ARG A 40 -1.93 0.02 -5.95
C ARG A 40 -2.78 1.21 -6.31
N THR A 41 -2.28 2.38 -5.97
CA THR A 41 -2.80 3.65 -6.49
C THR A 41 -2.74 3.70 -8.02
N THR A 42 -3.78 4.26 -8.64
CA THR A 42 -3.79 4.65 -10.07
C THR A 42 -2.97 5.92 -10.33
N GLU A 43 -2.66 6.68 -9.28
CA GLU A 43 -2.04 7.99 -9.40
C GLU A 43 -0.55 7.89 -9.73
N LYS A 44 -0.07 8.80 -10.59
CA LYS A 44 1.33 8.79 -11.04
C LYS A 44 2.20 9.57 -10.07
N TYR A 45 2.98 8.85 -9.28
CA TYR A 45 3.95 9.46 -8.38
C TYR A 45 5.35 9.59 -9.00
N SER A 46 6.22 10.26 -8.24
CA SER A 46 7.65 10.32 -8.53
C SER A 46 8.28 8.93 -8.62
N VAL A 47 9.40 8.85 -9.34
CA VAL A 47 10.16 7.60 -9.57
C VAL A 47 10.49 6.87 -8.26
N THR A 48 10.79 7.59 -7.17
CA THR A 48 11.07 7.01 -5.85
C THR A 48 9.86 6.26 -5.28
N THR A 49 8.68 6.87 -5.33
CA THR A 49 7.42 6.26 -4.86
C THR A 49 7.03 5.06 -5.72
N THR A 50 7.18 5.17 -7.04
CA THR A 50 6.94 4.05 -7.95
C THR A 50 7.86 2.87 -7.62
N LYS A 51 9.12 3.12 -7.25
CA LYS A 51 10.02 2.06 -6.76
C LYS A 51 9.55 1.45 -5.44
N HIS A 52 9.02 2.24 -4.51
CA HIS A 52 8.47 1.74 -3.24
C HIS A 52 7.28 0.81 -3.48
N ILE A 53 6.31 1.22 -4.31
CA ILE A 53 5.14 0.42 -4.68
C ILE A 53 5.59 -0.90 -5.31
N ASN A 54 6.45 -0.84 -6.35
CA ASN A 54 6.91 -2.05 -7.02
C ASN A 54 7.71 -2.98 -6.09
N LYS A 55 8.50 -2.42 -5.17
CA LYS A 55 9.23 -3.21 -4.18
C LYS A 55 8.27 -3.95 -3.24
N TYR A 56 7.24 -3.27 -2.74
CA TYR A 56 6.22 -3.87 -1.89
C TYR A 56 5.45 -4.97 -2.63
N LEU A 57 4.90 -4.67 -3.80
CA LEU A 57 4.13 -5.64 -4.60
C LEU A 57 4.96 -6.87 -4.97
N ARG A 58 6.27 -6.69 -5.24
CA ARG A 58 7.18 -7.80 -5.53
C ARG A 58 7.44 -8.68 -4.31
N ASP A 59 7.53 -8.11 -3.12
CA ASP A 59 7.76 -8.85 -1.87
C ASP A 59 6.50 -9.62 -1.45
N SER A 60 5.33 -9.04 -1.72
CA SER A 60 4.03 -9.61 -1.38
C SER A 60 3.62 -10.86 -2.16
N HIS A 61 4.35 -11.25 -3.22
CA HIS A 61 4.03 -12.41 -4.08
C HIS A 61 2.57 -12.46 -4.57
N SER A 62 1.88 -11.32 -4.61
CA SER A 62 0.49 -11.28 -5.07
C SER A 62 0.45 -11.22 -6.59
N HIS A 63 -0.26 -12.17 -7.21
CA HIS A 63 -0.44 -12.24 -8.65
C HIS A 63 -1.58 -11.33 -9.16
N ILE A 64 -2.42 -10.86 -8.24
CA ILE A 64 -3.55 -9.98 -8.53
C ILE A 64 -3.22 -8.62 -7.90
N VAL A 65 -3.19 -7.60 -8.75
CA VAL A 65 -2.99 -6.21 -8.34
C VAL A 65 -4.18 -5.41 -8.86
N GLU A 66 -5.07 -5.01 -7.96
CA GLU A 66 -6.14 -4.07 -8.27
C GLU A 66 -5.61 -2.64 -8.28
N GLU A 67 -6.31 -1.76 -9.00
CA GLU A 67 -5.95 -0.34 -9.06
C GLU A 67 -7.05 0.50 -8.41
N TYR A 68 -6.70 1.21 -7.35
CA TYR A 68 -7.61 2.10 -6.62
C TYR A 68 -7.13 3.54 -6.73
N SER A 69 -8.04 4.50 -6.68
CA SER A 69 -7.68 5.92 -6.53
C SER A 69 -7.18 6.19 -5.11
N GLU A 70 -6.36 7.24 -4.93
CA GLU A 70 -5.85 7.62 -3.61
C GLU A 70 -6.98 7.89 -2.61
N GLU A 71 -8.06 8.54 -3.07
CA GLU A 71 -9.26 8.80 -2.27
C GLU A 71 -9.92 7.51 -1.78
N HIS A 72 -9.97 6.47 -2.62
CA HIS A 72 -10.54 5.18 -2.22
C HIS A 72 -9.65 4.48 -1.17
N ILE A 73 -8.33 4.54 -1.34
CA ILE A 73 -7.40 3.98 -0.35
C ILE A 73 -7.50 4.72 0.99
N ARG A 74 -7.79 6.03 0.96
CA ARG A 74 -8.05 6.82 2.16
C ARG A 74 -9.36 6.46 2.84
N GLU A 75 -10.41 6.19 2.08
CA GLU A 75 -11.69 5.70 2.63
C GLU A 75 -11.51 4.35 3.35
N LEU A 76 -10.60 3.49 2.89
CA LEU A 76 -10.27 2.22 3.58
C LEU A 76 -9.60 2.40 4.97
N LEU A 77 -9.17 3.61 5.31
CA LEU A 77 -8.57 3.92 6.61
C LEU A 77 -9.58 4.38 7.67
N VAL A 78 -10.79 4.77 7.26
CA VAL A 78 -11.83 5.40 8.11
C VAL A 78 -12.82 4.36 8.62
#